data_AF-A0A8T4JU42-F1
#
_entry.id   AF-A0A8T4JU42-F1
#
_cell.length_a   1.000
_cell.length_b   1.000
_cell.length_c   1.000
_cell.angle_alpha   90.00
_cell.angle_beta   90.00
_cell.angle_gamma   90.00
#
_symmetry.space_group_name_H-M   'P 1'
#
loop_
_entity.id
_entity.type
_entity.pdbx_description
1 polymer ?
#
loop_
_entity_poly.entity_id
_entity_poly.type
_entity_poly.pdbx_seq_one_letter_code
_entity_poly.pdbx_strand_id
1 'polypeptide(L)'
;MSRLLNIGFGNCVNTGKITAVVSPEAAPVKRLVQVAKEDGRIIDATLGRRTKAVLVMDDGHVVLSALQPETLARRFSSDGDYEGKEEEE
;
A
#
# COMPACT_ATOMS: atom_id res chain seq x y z
N MET A 1 10.78 -16.10 -1.13
CA MET A 1 9.51 -16.17 -1.87
C MET A 1 8.87 -14.79 -1.84
N SER A 2 8.52 -14.23 -2.99
CA SER A 2 7.77 -12.96 -3.08
C SER A 2 6.30 -13.24 -2.80
N ARG A 3 5.77 -12.69 -1.70
CA ARG A 3 4.35 -12.80 -1.31
C ARG A 3 3.60 -11.51 -1.64
N LEU A 4 2.30 -11.61 -1.93
CA LEU A 4 1.44 -10.46 -2.19
C LEU A 4 0.65 -10.11 -0.92
N LEU A 5 0.68 -8.83 -0.53
CA LEU A 5 -0.13 -8.30 0.56
C LEU A 5 -1.38 -7.64 -0.01
N ASN A 6 -2.56 -8.08 0.42
CA ASN A 6 -3.79 -7.36 0.12
C ASN A 6 -3.83 -6.01 0.84
N ILE A 7 -3.89 -4.93 0.06
CA ILE A 7 -3.98 -3.55 0.54
C ILE A 7 -5.38 -2.94 0.37
N GLY A 8 -6.37 -3.77 0.06
CA GLY A 8 -7.79 -3.43 0.01
C GLY A 8 -8.37 -3.40 -1.41
N PHE A 9 -9.64 -3.77 -1.53
CA PHE A 9 -10.43 -3.67 -2.77
C PHE A 9 -9.80 -4.36 -3.98
N GLY A 10 -9.33 -5.60 -3.80
CA GLY A 10 -8.67 -6.36 -4.87
C GLY A 10 -7.21 -5.94 -5.14
N ASN A 11 -6.74 -4.82 -4.58
CA ASN A 11 -5.37 -4.35 -4.79
C ASN A 11 -4.38 -5.09 -3.89
N CYS A 12 -3.23 -5.42 -4.47
CA CYS A 12 -2.14 -6.10 -3.78
C CYS A 12 -0.78 -5.48 -4.11
N VAL A 13 0.17 -5.66 -3.19
CA VAL A 13 1.56 -5.20 -3.37
C VAL A 13 2.53 -6.31 -3.00
N ASN A 14 3.72 -6.30 -3.59
CA ASN A 14 4.78 -7.23 -3.23
C ASN A 14 5.33 -6.90 -1.83
N THR A 15 5.13 -7.80 -0.88
CA THR A 15 5.63 -7.67 0.51
C THR A 15 7.14 -7.46 0.59
N GLY A 16 7.92 -8.10 -0.28
CA GLY A 16 9.38 -8.04 -0.25
C GLY A 16 9.95 -6.68 -0.67
N LYS A 17 9.11 -5.80 -1.23
CA LYS A 17 9.51 -4.44 -1.66
C LYS A 17 9.00 -3.35 -0.72
N ILE A 18 8.19 -3.68 0.29
CA ILE A 18 7.67 -2.69 1.22
C ILE A 18 8.78 -2.35 2.22
N THR A 19 9.21 -1.09 2.23
CA THR A 19 10.17 -0.57 3.21
C THR A 19 9.45 -0.09 4.47
N ALA A 20 8.30 0.56 4.33
CA ALA A 20 7.54 1.07 5.47
C ALA A 20 6.03 1.16 5.18
N VAL A 21 5.22 1.06 6.24
CA VAL A 21 3.79 1.36 6.23
C VAL A 21 3.54 2.45 7.27
N VAL A 22 3.04 3.62 6.84
CA VAL A 22 2.90 4.81 7.69
C VAL A 22 1.52 5.46 7.54
N SER A 23 1.13 6.24 8.54
CA SER A 23 -0.10 7.04 8.50
C SER A 23 0.12 8.34 7.68
N PRO A 24 -0.85 8.76 6.84
CA PRO A 24 -0.76 9.96 6.02
C PRO A 24 -0.88 11.27 6.82
N GLU A 25 -1.12 11.23 8.13
CA GLU A 25 -1.45 12.43 8.91
C GLU A 25 -0.25 13.37 9.13
N ALA A 26 0.96 12.82 9.19
CA ALA A 26 2.18 13.59 9.44
C ALA A 26 2.59 14.47 8.25
N ALA A 27 3.01 15.70 8.51
CA ALA A 27 3.43 16.65 7.46
C ALA A 27 4.55 16.11 6.54
N PRO A 28 5.59 15.42 7.04
CA PRO A 28 6.62 14.82 6.18
C PRO A 28 6.06 13.74 5.24
N VAL A 29 5.08 12.96 5.68
CA VAL A 29 4.43 11.93 4.86
C VAL A 29 3.58 12.56 3.76
N LYS A 30 2.85 13.62 4.07
CA LYS A 30 2.11 14.40 3.06
C LYS A 30 3.04 14.96 1.98
N ARG A 31 4.20 15.47 2.38
CA ARG A 31 5.24 15.93 1.45
C ARG A 31 5.79 14.79 0.59
N LEU A 32 6.05 13.62 1.18
CA LEU A 32 6.50 12.44 0.45
C LEU A 32 5.48 11.99 -0.61
N VAL A 33 4.19 12.01 -0.29
CA VAL A 33 3.11 11.71 -1.25
C VAL A 33 3.07 12.75 -2.38
N GLN A 34 3.25 14.03 -2.08
CA GLN A 34 3.31 15.09 -3.10
C GLN A 34 4.48 14.89 -4.05
N VAL A 35 5.69 14.66 -3.52
CA VAL A 35 6.89 14.41 -4.34
C VAL A 35 6.71 13.19 -5.21
N ALA A 36 6.19 12.08 -4.68
CA ALA A 36 5.93 10.88 -5.47
C ALA A 36 4.88 11.13 -6.57
N LYS A 37 3.90 12.01 -6.34
CA LYS A 37 2.92 12.40 -7.36
C LYS A 37 3.54 13.25 -8.46
N GLU A 38 4.41 14.20 -8.11
CA GLU A 38 5.14 15.04 -9.06
C GLU A 38 6.11 14.21 -9.91
N ASP A 39 6.78 13.22 -9.30
CA ASP A 39 7.71 12.31 -9.95
C ASP A 39 7.04 11.19 -10.76
N GLY A 40 5.71 11.09 -10.74
CA GLY A 40 4.96 10.00 -11.40
C GLY A 40 5.15 8.62 -10.76
N ARG A 41 5.62 8.56 -9.50
CA ARG A 41 5.86 7.34 -8.70
C ARG A 41 4.74 7.01 -7.72
N ILE A 42 3.62 7.72 -7.80
CA ILE A 42 2.45 7.47 -6.94
C ILE A 42 1.58 6.35 -7.54
N ILE A 43 1.16 5.43 -6.68
CA ILE A 43 0.17 4.39 -7.02
C ILE A 43 -1.02 4.59 -6.09
N ASP A 44 -2.16 4.98 -6.65
CA ASP A 44 -3.39 5.19 -5.88
C ASP A 44 -4.26 3.93 -5.86
N ALA A 45 -4.23 3.19 -4.75
CA ALA A 45 -5.07 2.01 -4.52
C ALA A 45 -6.27 2.31 -3.58
N THR A 46 -6.65 3.58 -3.42
CA THR A 46 -7.76 3.98 -2.54
C THR A 46 -9.14 3.81 -3.16
N LEU A 47 -9.23 3.73 -4.50
CA LEU A 47 -10.48 3.75 -5.28
C LEU A 47 -11.40 4.91 -4.88
N GLY A 48 -10.85 6.13 -4.76
CA GLY A 48 -11.60 7.35 -4.41
C GLY A 48 -11.99 7.47 -2.94
N ARG A 49 -11.59 6.53 -2.08
CA ARG A 49 -11.78 6.62 -0.63
C ARG A 49 -10.68 7.45 0.02
N ARG A 50 -10.92 7.90 1.25
CA ARG A 50 -9.89 8.58 2.05
C ARG A 50 -8.67 7.68 2.24
N THR A 51 -7.49 8.17 1.88
CA THR A 51 -6.20 7.53 2.22
C THR A 51 -6.08 7.40 3.73
N LYS A 52 -5.85 6.17 4.19
CA LYS A 52 -5.62 5.86 5.62
C LYS A 52 -4.22 5.36 5.88
N ALA A 53 -3.54 4.82 4.87
CA ALA A 53 -2.15 4.38 4.94
C ALA A 53 -1.38 4.76 3.68
N VAL A 54 -0.07 4.93 3.87
CA VAL A 54 0.92 5.14 2.82
C VAL A 54 1.96 4.05 2.95
N LEU A 55 2.17 3.28 1.88
CA LEU A 55 3.22 2.29 1.80
C LEU A 55 4.38 2.87 1.01
N VAL A 56 5.59 2.78 1.56
CA VAL A 56 6.82 3.22 0.91
C VAL A 56 7.52 1.98 0.37
N MET A 57 7.78 1.99 -0.93
CA MET A 57 8.47 0.90 -1.63
C MET A 57 9.98 1.18 -1.69
N ASP A 58 10.77 0.12 -1.82
CA ASP A 58 12.24 0.17 -1.92
C ASP A 58 12.76 0.96 -3.13
N ASP A 59 12.02 0.94 -4.23
CA ASP A 59 12.34 1.63 -5.49
C ASP A 59 11.84 3.09 -5.54
N GLY A 60 11.31 3.60 -4.43
CA GLY A 60 10.81 4.97 -4.32
C GLY A 60 9.37 5.17 -4.79
N HIS A 61 8.65 4.10 -5.19
CA HIS A 61 7.21 4.18 -5.36
C HIS A 61 6.50 4.39 -4.01
N VAL A 62 5.38 5.09 -4.06
CA VAL A 62 4.53 5.35 -2.91
C VAL A 62 3.13 4.84 -3.23
N VAL A 63 2.61 3.92 -2.42
CA VAL A 63 1.28 3.34 -2.62
C VAL A 63 0.31 3.87 -1.59
N LEU A 64 -0.82 4.41 -2.04
CA LEU A 64 -1.88 4.91 -1.17
C LEU A 64 -2.92 3.82 -0.95
N SER A 65 -3.25 3.54 0.32
CA SER A 65 -4.30 2.59 0.67
C SER A 65 -5.37 3.25 1.55
N ALA A 66 -6.61 2.82 1.38
CA ALA A 66 -7.71 3.21 2.27
C ALA A 66 -7.88 2.26 3.47
N LEU A 67 -7.01 1.26 3.61
CA LEU A 67 -6.89 0.46 4.83
C LEU A 67 -6.02 1.15 5.86
N GLN A 68 -6.29 0.87 7.13
CA GLN A 68 -5.51 1.41 8.25
C GLN A 68 -4.11 0.75 8.31
N PRO A 69 -3.07 1.50 8.71
CA PRO A 69 -1.72 0.95 8.87
C PRO A 69 -1.67 -0.30 9.76
N GLU A 70 -2.47 -0.31 10.84
CA GLU A 70 -2.55 -1.43 11.78
C GLU A 70 -3.11 -2.70 11.12
N THR A 71 -4.11 -2.55 10.23
CA THR A 71 -4.67 -3.66 9.45
C THR A 71 -3.64 -4.23 8.50
N LEU A 72 -2.86 -3.37 7.84
CA LEU A 72 -1.79 -3.78 6.92
C LEU A 72 -0.65 -4.49 7.68
N ALA A 73 -0.25 -3.96 8.84
CA ALA A 73 0.78 -4.57 9.68
C ALA A 73 0.37 -5.96 10.19
N ARG A 74 -0.89 -6.12 10.61
CA ARG A 74 -1.44 -7.44 11.00
C ARG A 74 -1.39 -8.43 9.84
N ARG A 75 -1.79 -8.01 8.65
CA ARG A 75 -1.75 -8.85 7.42
C ARG A 75 -0.34 -9.14 6.92
N PHE A 76 0.63 -8.29 7.25
CA PHE A 76 2.04 -8.55 6.94
C PHE A 76 2.62 -9.60 7.88
N SER A 77 2.16 -9.62 9.14
CA SER A 77 2.66 -10.53 10.18
C SER A 77 1.97 -11.90 10.17
N SER A 78 0.69 -11.97 9.80
CA SER A 78 0.00 -13.21 9.49
C SER A 78 0.33 -13.59 8.05
N ASP A 79 0.90 -14.78 7.82
CA ASP A 79 1.34 -15.26 6.49
C ASP A 79 0.48 -14.70 5.34
N GLY A 80 1.04 -13.70 4.64
CA GLY A 80 0.37 -12.89 3.63
C GLY A 80 0.09 -13.68 2.35
N ASP A 81 -0.80 -14.65 2.44
CA ASP A 81 -1.25 -15.47 1.32
C ASP A 81 -2.45 -14.78 0.70
N TYR A 82 -2.17 -13.90 -0.27
CA TYR A 82 -3.19 -13.51 -1.22
C TYR A 82 -3.38 -14.65 -2.22
N GLU A 83 -4.30 -15.56 -1.92
CA GLU A 83 -4.91 -16.41 -2.93
C GLU A 83 -5.85 -15.52 -3.74
N GLY A 84 -5.37 -15.04 -4.89
CA GLY A 84 -6.21 -14.32 -5.84
C GLY A 84 -7.41 -15.19 -6.17
N LYS A 85 -8.61 -14.77 -5.77
CA LYS A 85 -9.82 -15.37 -6.31
C LYS A 85 -9.89 -14.93 -7.76
N GLU A 86 -9.67 -15.86 -8.68
CA GLU A 86 -10.11 -15.71 -10.06
C GLU A 86 -11.60 -15.41 -9.99
N GLU A 87 -12.00 -14.20 -10.37
CA GLU A 87 -13.40 -13.89 -10.61
C GLU A 87 -13.80 -14.73 -11.83
N GLU A 88 -14.47 -15.87 -11.61
CA GLU A 88 -15.17 -16.59 -12.67
C GLU A 88 -16.24 -15.66 -13.25
N GLU A 89 -16.20 -15.45 -14.58
CA GLU A 89 -17.13 -14.64 -15.38
C GLU A 89 -18.61 -15.00 -15.19
#